data_AF-A0AAT9KQC6-F1
#
_entry.id   AF-A0AAT9KQC6-F1
#
_cell.length_a   1.000
_cell.length_b   1.000
_cell.length_c   1.000
_cell.angle_alpha   90.00
_cell.angle_beta   90.00
_cell.angle_gamma   90.00
#
_symmetry.space_group_name_H-M   'P 1'
#
loop_
_entity.id
_entity.type
_entity.pdbx_description
1 polymer ?
#
loop_
_entity_poly.entity_id
_entity_poly.type
_entity_poly.pdbx_seq_one_letter_code
_entity_poly.pdbx_strand_id
1 'polypeptide(L)'
;MRSPTATWSARVSGESVGRFFAREVAGPLGLDLWIGLPEGEEHRFVPQRAVRPDPTPGQVAQAVERAGLAPGDRLATSLRASSAELGRATASFGTRRGRAAEFPAAGGIGDARSLARLYAALVGPVDGVRLLSAATVDRARTPCTDHLPQPGVLHRLDGPDRSRFGLGFELPRPGEPLLGEGSFGHAGAGGRLGMAHPESGLAVGYVCTAMAWEPSAGPDPRWMPWTEAVRKAAGLGG
;
A
#
# COMPACT_ATOMS: atom_id res chain seq x y z
N MET A 1 -28.64 0.98 -18.51
CA MET A 1 -27.63 -0.09 -18.28
C MET A 1 -26.58 0.46 -17.33
N ARG A 2 -26.43 -0.12 -16.13
CA ARG A 2 -25.40 0.31 -15.16
C ARG A 2 -24.06 -0.30 -15.57
N SER A 3 -23.02 0.52 -15.70
CA SER A 3 -21.65 0.04 -15.98
C SER A 3 -21.15 -0.82 -14.82
N PRO A 4 -20.66 -2.06 -15.05
CA PRO A 4 -20.25 -2.97 -13.99
C PRO A 4 -18.98 -2.55 -13.22
N THR A 5 -18.33 -1.44 -13.58
CA THR A 5 -17.05 -0.98 -13.02
C THR A 5 -17.14 0.14 -11.99
N ALA A 6 -18.34 0.55 -11.57
CA ALA A 6 -18.47 1.56 -10.51
C ALA A 6 -17.88 1.04 -9.19
N THR A 7 -16.81 1.68 -8.71
CA THR A 7 -16.22 1.45 -7.38
C THR A 7 -17.27 1.65 -6.28
N TRP A 8 -17.03 1.11 -5.08
CA TRP A 8 -17.96 1.29 -3.95
C TRP A 8 -18.30 2.78 -3.72
N SER A 9 -17.32 3.68 -3.83
CA SER A 9 -17.53 5.13 -3.73
C SER A 9 -18.55 5.63 -4.75
N ALA A 10 -18.39 5.29 -6.03
CA ALA A 10 -19.31 5.71 -7.09
C ALA A 10 -20.74 5.17 -6.88
N ARG A 11 -20.90 4.04 -6.17
CA ARG A 11 -22.21 3.46 -5.85
C ARG A 11 -22.88 4.10 -4.63
N VAL A 12 -22.09 4.56 -3.65
CA VAL A 12 -22.60 5.07 -2.37
C VAL A 12 -22.66 6.60 -2.34
N SER A 13 -21.60 7.30 -2.77
CA SER A 13 -21.53 8.76 -2.78
C SER A 13 -21.89 9.41 -4.11
N GLY A 14 -21.94 8.63 -5.20
CA GLY A 14 -22.25 9.15 -6.54
C GLY A 14 -21.11 9.93 -7.20
N GLU A 15 -19.94 9.99 -6.58
CA GLU A 15 -18.73 10.65 -7.10
C GLU A 15 -17.57 9.66 -7.31
N SER A 16 -16.55 10.09 -8.05
CA SER A 16 -15.33 9.32 -8.26
C SER A 16 -14.55 9.18 -6.94
N VAL A 17 -13.70 8.17 -6.85
CA VAL A 17 -12.94 7.89 -5.61
C VAL A 17 -11.93 8.99 -5.32
N GLY A 18 -11.32 9.57 -6.36
CA GLY A 18 -10.43 10.72 -6.23
C GLY A 18 -11.13 11.95 -5.69
N ARG A 19 -12.34 12.25 -6.17
CA ARG A 19 -13.14 13.39 -5.67
C ARG A 19 -13.60 13.18 -4.23
N PHE A 20 -14.07 11.98 -3.90
CA PHE A 20 -14.42 11.63 -2.52
C PHE A 20 -13.22 11.79 -1.58
N PHE A 21 -12.05 11.26 -1.96
CA PHE A 21 -10.83 11.37 -1.18
C PHE A 21 -10.39 12.83 -1.01
N ALA A 22 -10.41 13.64 -2.08
CA ALA A 22 -10.06 15.05 -2.00
C ALA A 22 -11.00 15.83 -1.06
N ARG A 23 -12.30 15.53 -1.07
CA ARG A 23 -13.32 16.25 -0.29
C ARG A 23 -13.34 15.84 1.18
N GLU A 24 -13.29 14.54 1.46
CA GLU A 24 -13.50 13.99 2.81
C GLU A 24 -12.20 13.77 3.59
N VAL A 25 -11.05 13.72 2.90
CA VAL A 25 -9.76 13.36 3.52
C VAL A 25 -8.69 14.40 3.22
N ALA A 26 -8.34 14.59 1.95
CA ALA A 26 -7.19 15.41 1.58
C ALA A 26 -7.41 16.90 1.88
N GLY A 27 -8.56 17.45 1.49
CA GLY A 27 -8.92 18.85 1.69
C GLY A 27 -8.98 19.27 3.17
N PRO A 28 -9.76 18.59 4.03
CA PRO A 28 -9.85 18.93 5.46
C PRO A 28 -8.49 18.91 6.18
N LEU A 29 -7.58 18.05 5.75
CA LEU A 29 -6.25 17.92 6.33
C LEU A 29 -5.18 18.77 5.62
N GLY A 30 -5.50 19.42 4.49
CA GLY A 30 -4.53 20.15 3.68
C GLY A 30 -3.43 19.26 3.12
N LEU A 31 -3.77 18.08 2.62
CA LEU A 31 -2.81 17.10 2.12
C LEU A 31 -2.43 17.36 0.66
N ASP A 32 -1.14 17.24 0.37
CA ASP A 32 -0.58 17.06 -0.96
C ASP A 32 -0.57 15.57 -1.31
N LEU A 33 -1.78 15.01 -1.43
CA LEU A 33 -2.01 13.59 -1.70
C LEU A 33 -3.23 13.44 -2.61
N TRP A 34 -3.07 12.71 -3.71
CA TRP A 34 -4.06 12.61 -4.79
C TRP A 34 -4.27 11.17 -5.22
N ILE A 35 -5.53 10.83 -5.54
CA ILE A 35 -5.89 9.67 -6.35
C ILE A 35 -6.44 10.27 -7.66
N GLY A 36 -5.62 10.24 -8.71
CA GLY A 36 -5.82 11.07 -9.90
C GLY A 36 -5.20 12.46 -9.69
N LEU A 37 -3.99 12.68 -10.22
CA LEU A 37 -3.25 13.93 -10.10
C LEU A 37 -3.91 15.04 -10.95
N PRO A 38 -4.24 16.20 -10.36
CA PRO A 38 -4.73 17.34 -11.11
C PRO A 38 -3.68 17.89 -12.08
N GLU A 39 -4.12 18.40 -13.23
CA GLU A 39 -3.22 18.98 -14.25
C GLU A 39 -2.34 20.10 -13.70
N GLY A 40 -2.88 20.94 -12.80
CA GLY A 40 -2.12 22.02 -12.17
C GLY A 40 -0.97 21.53 -11.28
N GLU A 41 -1.05 20.31 -10.73
CA GLU A 41 -0.06 19.75 -9.80
C GLU A 41 1.00 18.89 -10.52
N GLU A 42 0.89 18.69 -11.83
CA GLU A 42 1.83 17.87 -12.63
C GLU A 42 3.29 18.33 -12.49
N HIS A 43 3.51 19.62 -12.26
CA HIS A 43 4.84 20.20 -12.08
C HIS A 43 5.58 19.68 -10.83
N ARG A 44 4.86 19.08 -9.87
CA ARG A 44 5.42 18.52 -8.63
C ARG A 44 5.73 17.03 -8.74
N PHE A 45 5.28 16.38 -9.81
CA PHE A 45 5.47 14.94 -9.96
C PHE A 45 6.94 14.59 -10.19
N VAL A 46 7.45 13.69 -9.35
CA VAL A 46 8.79 13.12 -9.51
C VAL A 46 8.66 11.69 -10.03
N PRO A 47 9.20 11.38 -11.23
CA PRO A 47 9.16 10.03 -11.78
C PRO A 47 9.79 9.00 -10.86
N GLN A 48 9.16 7.83 -10.79
CA GLN A 48 9.76 6.67 -10.15
C GLN A 48 10.94 6.17 -10.98
N ARG A 49 11.99 5.70 -10.31
CA ARG A 49 13.17 5.11 -10.95
C ARG A 49 13.20 3.62 -10.64
N ALA A 50 13.08 2.80 -11.69
CA ALA A 50 13.37 1.38 -11.60
C ALA A 50 14.85 1.21 -11.21
N VAL A 51 15.11 0.50 -10.12
CA VAL A 51 16.49 0.20 -9.67
C VAL A 51 16.94 -1.18 -10.18
N ARG A 52 16.00 -1.97 -10.68
CA ARG A 52 16.20 -3.29 -11.28
C ARG A 52 15.44 -3.34 -12.62
N PRO A 53 15.92 -4.10 -13.61
CA PRO A 53 15.14 -4.38 -14.81
C PRO A 53 13.91 -5.21 -14.45
N ASP A 54 12.84 -5.06 -15.23
CA ASP A 54 11.66 -5.91 -15.11
C ASP A 54 12.05 -7.38 -15.32
N PRO A 55 11.40 -8.32 -14.61
CA PRO A 55 11.68 -9.73 -14.79
C PRO A 55 11.30 -10.17 -16.20
N THR A 56 12.21 -10.89 -16.85
CA THR A 56 11.95 -11.53 -18.14
C THR A 56 10.88 -12.64 -17.99
N PRO A 57 10.15 -13.00 -19.06
CA PRO A 57 9.21 -14.11 -19.02
C PRO A 57 9.82 -15.43 -18.51
N GLY A 58 11.10 -15.68 -18.82
CA GLY A 58 11.84 -16.84 -18.30
C GLY A 58 12.05 -16.79 -16.80
N GLN A 59 12.40 -15.63 -16.23
CA GLN A 59 12.55 -15.44 -14.78
C GLN A 59 11.21 -15.60 -14.05
N VAL A 60 10.12 -15.08 -14.62
CA VAL A 60 8.76 -15.28 -14.08
C VAL A 60 8.38 -16.76 -14.11
N ALA A 61 8.62 -17.45 -15.23
CA ALA A 61 8.35 -18.89 -15.34
C ALA A 61 9.14 -19.70 -14.31
N GLN A 62 10.42 -19.38 -14.09
CA GLN A 62 11.26 -20.03 -13.10
C GLN A 62 10.79 -19.76 -11.66
N ALA A 63 10.33 -18.54 -11.36
CA ALA A 63 9.78 -18.22 -10.03
C ALA A 63 8.49 -19.01 -9.75
N VAL A 64 7.60 -19.11 -10.74
CA VAL A 64 6.37 -19.92 -10.68
C VAL A 64 6.69 -21.41 -10.47
N GLU A 65 7.68 -21.93 -11.19
CA GLU A 65 8.14 -23.32 -11.04
C GLU A 65 8.75 -23.57 -9.66
N ARG A 66 9.61 -22.67 -9.16
CA ARG A 66 10.16 -22.75 -7.79
C ARG A 66 9.10 -22.70 -6.71
N ALA A 67 7.99 -22.01 -6.96
CA ALA A 67 6.84 -22.02 -6.07
C ALA A 67 6.16 -23.41 -6.05
N GLY A 68 6.40 -24.28 -7.03
CA GLY A 68 5.85 -25.63 -7.12
C GLY A 68 4.63 -25.72 -8.04
N LEU A 69 4.49 -24.77 -8.98
CA LEU A 69 3.44 -24.78 -9.99
C LEU A 69 3.96 -25.35 -11.31
N ALA A 70 3.23 -26.31 -11.86
CA ALA A 70 3.56 -26.88 -13.15
C ALA A 70 3.33 -25.84 -14.27
N PRO A 71 4.10 -25.85 -15.37
CA PRO A 71 3.95 -24.86 -16.43
C PRO A 71 2.53 -24.75 -17.03
N GLY A 72 1.79 -25.86 -17.07
CA GLY A 72 0.42 -25.96 -17.57
C GLY A 72 -0.68 -25.66 -16.54
N ASP A 73 -0.34 -25.37 -15.28
CA ASP A 73 -1.34 -25.05 -14.27
C ASP A 73 -2.07 -23.74 -14.62
N ARG A 74 -3.39 -23.71 -14.36
CA ARG A 74 -4.20 -22.50 -14.58
C ARG A 74 -3.67 -21.32 -13.74
N LEU A 75 -3.21 -21.59 -12.53
CA LEU A 75 -2.62 -20.59 -11.65
C LEU A 75 -1.28 -20.07 -12.19
N ALA A 76 -0.41 -20.95 -12.69
CA ALA A 76 0.85 -20.56 -13.35
C ALA A 76 0.60 -19.63 -14.57
N THR A 77 -0.39 -19.99 -15.38
CA THR A 77 -0.80 -19.19 -16.55
C THR A 77 -1.33 -17.82 -16.13
N SER A 78 -2.20 -17.77 -15.11
CA SER A 78 -2.72 -16.52 -14.57
C SER A 78 -1.62 -15.60 -14.05
N LEU A 79 -0.67 -16.15 -13.27
CA LEU A 79 0.43 -15.37 -12.69
C LEU A 79 1.33 -14.74 -13.75
N ARG A 80 1.65 -15.47 -14.83
CA ARG A 80 2.43 -14.93 -15.95
C ARG A 80 1.69 -13.78 -16.66
N ALA A 81 0.40 -13.95 -16.92
CA ALA A 81 -0.43 -12.92 -17.53
C ALA A 81 -0.51 -11.67 -16.65
N SER A 82 -0.75 -11.85 -15.34
CA SER A 82 -0.79 -10.77 -14.35
C SER A 82 0.54 -10.02 -14.26
N SER A 83 1.68 -10.71 -14.33
CA SER A 83 3.00 -10.06 -14.31
C SER A 83 3.21 -9.12 -15.51
N ALA A 84 2.84 -9.57 -16.73
CA ALA A 84 2.94 -8.73 -17.92
C ALA A 84 1.97 -7.53 -17.89
N GLU A 85 0.77 -7.73 -17.34
CA GLU A 85 -0.21 -6.65 -17.16
C GLU A 85 0.25 -5.63 -16.11
N LEU A 86 0.80 -6.10 -14.99
CA LEU A 86 1.37 -5.26 -13.95
C LEU A 86 2.49 -4.38 -14.50
N GLY A 87 3.41 -4.94 -15.30
CA GLY A 87 4.47 -4.15 -15.94
C GLY A 87 3.93 -3.02 -16.81
N ARG A 88 2.89 -3.28 -17.62
CA ARG A 88 2.22 -2.23 -18.41
C ARG A 88 1.50 -1.20 -17.55
N ALA A 89 0.83 -1.63 -16.49
CA ALA A 89 0.15 -0.74 -15.55
C ALA A 89 1.16 0.19 -14.86
N THR A 90 2.27 -0.35 -14.36
CA THR A 90 3.36 0.41 -13.74
C THR A 90 3.95 1.44 -14.69
N ALA A 91 4.23 1.05 -15.94
CA ALA A 91 4.72 1.98 -16.96
C ALA A 91 3.72 3.12 -17.23
N SER A 92 2.42 2.83 -17.19
CA SER A 92 1.38 3.83 -17.42
C SER A 92 1.38 4.95 -16.38
N PHE A 93 1.75 4.68 -15.12
CA PHE A 93 1.86 5.70 -14.07
C PHE A 93 2.96 6.74 -14.34
N GLY A 94 3.93 6.43 -15.22
CA GLY A 94 4.91 7.40 -15.71
C GLY A 94 4.35 8.42 -16.71
N THR A 95 3.15 8.20 -17.24
CA THR A 95 2.49 9.09 -18.21
C THR A 95 1.50 10.02 -17.53
N ARG A 96 1.28 11.22 -18.08
CA ARG A 96 0.25 12.15 -17.59
C ARG A 96 -1.13 11.48 -17.50
N ARG A 97 -1.51 10.73 -18.54
CA ARG A 97 -2.80 10.03 -18.57
C ARG A 97 -2.95 9.02 -17.43
N GLY A 98 -1.89 8.27 -17.12
CA GLY A 98 -1.91 7.31 -16.01
C GLY A 98 -1.95 7.99 -14.64
N ARG A 99 -1.27 9.12 -14.47
CA ARG A 99 -1.33 9.92 -13.24
C ARG A 99 -2.69 10.54 -13.00
N ALA A 100 -3.35 11.03 -14.06
CA ALA A 100 -4.69 11.60 -13.97
C ALA A 100 -5.78 10.54 -13.75
N ALA A 101 -5.49 9.26 -14.04
CA ALA A 101 -6.44 8.18 -13.84
C ALA A 101 -6.54 7.77 -12.38
N GLU A 102 -7.75 7.43 -11.94
CA GLU A 102 -8.02 7.05 -10.55
C GLU A 102 -7.80 5.55 -10.33
N PHE A 103 -6.62 5.19 -9.83
CA PHE A 103 -6.27 3.82 -9.43
C PHE A 103 -6.03 3.74 -7.91
N PRO A 104 -7.05 3.55 -7.06
CA PRO A 104 -6.89 3.61 -5.60
C PRO A 104 -5.87 2.63 -5.02
N ALA A 105 -5.68 1.49 -5.67
CA ALA A 105 -4.75 0.46 -5.19
C ALA A 105 -3.27 0.76 -5.48
N ALA A 106 -2.94 1.68 -6.40
CA ALA A 106 -1.56 1.85 -6.87
C ALA A 106 -1.19 3.24 -7.42
N GLY A 107 -2.18 4.07 -7.78
CA GLY A 107 -2.00 5.36 -8.43
C GLY A 107 -2.01 6.57 -7.49
N GLY A 108 -1.89 6.34 -6.18
CA GLY A 108 -1.75 7.43 -5.20
C GLY A 108 -0.45 8.21 -5.41
N ILE A 109 -0.52 9.53 -5.48
CA ILE A 109 0.64 10.42 -5.63
C ILE A 109 0.61 11.42 -4.48
N GLY A 110 1.74 11.59 -3.79
CA GLY A 110 1.86 12.56 -2.69
C GLY A 110 3.22 12.48 -2.02
N ASP A 111 3.36 13.18 -0.89
CA ASP A 111 4.61 13.24 -0.13
C ASP A 111 4.55 12.55 1.24
N ALA A 112 5.72 12.38 1.86
CA ALA A 112 5.85 11.75 3.18
C ALA A 112 5.10 12.51 4.28
N ARG A 113 5.06 13.85 4.21
CA ARG A 113 4.41 14.68 5.22
C ARG A 113 2.91 14.46 5.19
N SER A 114 2.32 14.49 4.01
CA SER A 114 0.90 14.28 3.77
C SER A 114 0.48 12.86 4.12
N LEU A 115 1.31 11.87 3.78
CA LEU A 115 1.06 10.48 4.18
C LEU A 115 1.12 10.30 5.71
N ALA A 116 2.14 10.84 6.38
CA ALA A 116 2.23 10.79 7.84
C ALA A 116 1.04 11.49 8.51
N ARG A 117 0.63 12.64 7.97
CA ARG A 117 -0.49 13.45 8.44
C ARG A 117 -1.84 12.73 8.26
N LEU A 118 -2.04 12.05 7.14
CA LEU A 118 -3.17 11.16 6.91
C LEU A 118 -3.27 10.10 8.01
N TYR A 119 -2.18 9.36 8.25
CA TYR A 119 -2.14 8.31 9.27
C TYR A 119 -2.30 8.86 10.69
N ALA A 120 -1.73 10.02 11.00
CA ALA A 120 -1.90 10.70 12.27
C ALA A 120 -3.38 11.05 12.53
N ALA A 121 -4.08 11.53 11.50
CA ALA A 121 -5.50 11.90 11.58
C ALA A 121 -6.45 10.70 11.73
N LEU A 122 -5.99 9.46 11.49
CA LEU A 122 -6.73 8.25 11.81
C LEU A 122 -6.70 7.98 13.32
N VAL A 123 -5.55 8.14 13.97
CA VAL A 123 -5.37 7.78 15.38
C VAL A 123 -5.69 8.91 16.36
N GLY A 124 -5.56 10.17 15.95
CA GLY A 124 -5.86 11.35 16.76
C GLY A 124 -6.23 12.58 15.93
N PRO A 125 -6.58 13.71 16.56
CA PRO A 125 -6.84 14.95 15.84
C PRO A 125 -5.54 15.58 15.33
N VAL A 126 -5.56 16.07 14.09
CA VAL A 126 -4.50 16.89 13.49
C VAL A 126 -5.13 18.21 13.08
N ASP A 127 -4.67 19.31 13.68
CA ASP A 127 -5.23 20.66 13.46
C ASP A 127 -6.76 20.68 13.58
N GLY A 128 -7.27 19.96 14.59
CA GLY A 128 -8.70 19.84 14.89
C GLY A 128 -9.46 18.79 14.07
N VAL A 129 -8.82 18.16 13.07
CA VAL A 129 -9.47 17.16 12.21
C VAL A 129 -9.10 15.74 12.65
N ARG A 130 -10.12 14.92 12.91
CA ARG A 130 -9.98 13.47 13.11
C ARG A 130 -10.87 12.75 12.10
N LEU A 131 -10.29 11.86 11.31
CA LEU A 131 -11.00 11.20 10.21
C LEU A 131 -11.92 10.09 10.70
N LEU A 132 -11.47 9.29 11.66
CA LEU A 132 -12.20 8.11 12.15
C LEU A 132 -12.26 8.13 13.68
N SER A 133 -13.36 7.64 14.24
CA SER A 133 -13.45 7.39 15.68
C SER A 133 -12.50 6.26 16.10
N ALA A 134 -12.09 6.24 17.37
CA ALA A 134 -11.23 5.18 17.91
C ALA A 134 -11.82 3.78 17.65
N ALA A 135 -13.12 3.61 17.93
CA ALA A 135 -13.83 2.35 17.69
C ALA A 135 -13.82 1.93 16.20
N THR A 136 -13.84 2.87 15.26
CA THR A 136 -13.73 2.55 13.83
C THR A 136 -12.31 2.12 13.47
N VAL A 137 -11.29 2.76 14.02
CA VAL A 137 -9.88 2.35 13.84
C VAL A 137 -9.65 0.96 14.42
N ASP A 138 -10.15 0.69 15.62
CA ASP A 138 -10.03 -0.63 16.25
C ASP A 138 -10.67 -1.72 15.39
N ARG A 139 -11.87 -1.48 14.87
CA ARG A 139 -12.51 -2.40 13.92
C ARG A 139 -11.72 -2.58 12.63
N ALA A 140 -11.12 -1.50 12.11
CA ALA A 140 -10.36 -1.55 10.87
C ALA A 140 -9.05 -2.33 11.00
N ARG A 141 -8.41 -2.30 12.18
CA ARG A 141 -7.17 -3.04 12.46
C ARG A 141 -7.37 -4.44 13.06
N THR A 142 -8.61 -4.87 13.32
CA THR A 142 -8.88 -6.25 13.76
C THR A 142 -8.48 -7.26 12.67
N PRO A 143 -7.67 -8.30 13.00
CA PRO A 143 -7.28 -9.31 12.02
C PRO A 143 -8.47 -10.03 11.39
N CYS A 144 -8.55 -9.96 10.06
CA CYS A 144 -9.61 -10.58 9.26
C CYS A 144 -9.10 -11.79 8.46
N THR A 145 -7.80 -12.07 8.51
CA THR A 145 -7.13 -13.07 7.66
C THR A 145 -6.39 -14.15 8.45
N ASP A 146 -6.19 -13.98 9.76
CA ASP A 146 -5.45 -14.93 10.61
C ASP A 146 -6.07 -16.34 10.63
N HIS A 147 -7.39 -16.43 10.48
CA HIS A 147 -8.15 -17.67 10.45
C HIS A 147 -8.22 -18.33 9.06
N LEU A 148 -7.82 -17.62 8.00
CA LEU A 148 -7.86 -18.16 6.64
C LEU A 148 -6.67 -19.09 6.40
N PRO A 149 -6.79 -20.12 5.56
CA PRO A 149 -5.61 -20.84 5.08
C PRO A 149 -4.71 -19.87 4.32
N GLN A 150 -3.39 -20.12 4.34
CA GLN A 150 -2.48 -19.43 3.43
C GLN A 150 -3.00 -19.60 1.99
N PRO A 151 -2.84 -18.60 1.10
CA PRO A 151 -3.33 -18.64 -0.29
C PRO A 151 -2.55 -19.66 -1.15
N GLY A 152 -2.63 -20.93 -0.78
CA GLY A 152 -1.91 -22.06 -1.35
C GLY A 152 -0.44 -21.74 -1.59
N VAL A 153 -0.03 -21.94 -2.85
CA VAL A 153 1.32 -21.69 -3.33
C VAL A 153 1.70 -20.21 -3.43
N LEU A 154 0.72 -19.29 -3.46
CA LEU A 154 0.97 -17.85 -3.61
C LEU A 154 1.68 -17.27 -2.40
N HIS A 155 1.45 -17.83 -1.21
CA HIS A 155 2.20 -17.44 -0.02
C HIS A 155 3.72 -17.58 -0.21
N ARG A 156 4.18 -18.58 -0.97
CA ARG A 156 5.62 -18.76 -1.27
C ARG A 156 6.20 -17.65 -2.15
N LEU A 157 5.35 -16.87 -2.82
CA LEU A 157 5.74 -15.70 -3.60
C LEU A 157 5.77 -14.42 -2.76
N ASP A 158 5.01 -14.36 -1.67
CA ASP A 158 4.86 -13.18 -0.81
C ASP A 158 5.78 -13.17 0.42
N GLY A 159 6.53 -14.26 0.65
CA GLY A 159 7.49 -14.40 1.74
C GLY A 159 7.16 -15.56 2.69
N PRO A 160 8.04 -15.87 3.66
CA PRO A 160 7.86 -17.00 4.57
C PRO A 160 6.75 -16.76 5.62
N ASP A 161 6.36 -15.51 5.85
CA ASP A 161 5.37 -15.16 6.87
C ASP A 161 3.97 -14.98 6.31
N ARG A 162 2.98 -15.31 7.14
CA ARG A 162 1.57 -15.07 6.84
C ARG A 162 1.31 -13.59 6.59
N SER A 163 0.67 -13.27 5.48
CA SER A 163 0.10 -11.94 5.26
C SER A 163 -1.08 -11.73 6.21
N ARG A 164 -1.02 -10.64 6.98
CA ARG A 164 -2.04 -10.28 7.97
C ARG A 164 -2.67 -8.96 7.57
N PHE A 165 -4.00 -8.96 7.49
CA PHE A 165 -4.81 -7.82 7.10
C PHE A 165 -6.03 -7.67 8.01
N GLY A 166 -6.35 -6.41 8.32
CA GLY A 166 -7.67 -5.99 8.77
C GLY A 166 -8.53 -5.54 7.59
N LEU A 167 -9.37 -4.53 7.80
CA LEU A 167 -10.22 -3.94 6.76
C LEU A 167 -9.44 -2.91 5.94
N GLY A 168 -8.63 -3.38 4.99
CA GLY A 168 -7.88 -2.54 4.05
C GLY A 168 -6.48 -2.12 4.51
N PHE A 169 -6.07 -2.54 5.72
CA PHE A 169 -4.73 -2.28 6.27
C PHE A 169 -3.96 -3.58 6.47
N GLU A 170 -2.66 -3.52 6.19
CA GLU A 170 -1.69 -4.51 6.64
C GLU A 170 -1.49 -4.41 8.15
N LEU A 171 -1.27 -5.57 8.77
CA LEU A 171 -1.00 -5.72 10.18
C LEU A 171 0.42 -6.30 10.40
N PRO A 172 1.05 -6.01 11.55
CA PRO A 172 2.39 -6.48 11.89
C PRO A 172 2.54 -8.00 11.76
N ARG A 173 3.67 -8.39 11.18
CA ARG A 173 4.12 -9.79 11.05
C ARG A 173 5.66 -9.83 11.14
N PRO A 174 6.30 -10.99 11.39
CA PRO A 174 7.75 -11.06 11.60
C PRO A 174 8.57 -10.40 10.46
N GLY A 175 8.25 -10.69 9.21
CA GLY A 175 8.88 -10.09 8.02
C GLY A 175 8.45 -8.66 7.70
N GLU A 176 7.49 -8.10 8.43
CA GLU A 176 7.01 -6.72 8.26
C GLU A 176 6.43 -6.22 9.59
N PRO A 177 7.30 -5.86 10.54
CA PRO A 177 6.88 -5.62 11.91
C PRO A 177 6.17 -4.27 12.12
N LEU A 178 6.15 -3.39 11.10
CA LEU A 178 5.61 -2.03 11.20
C LEU A 178 6.12 -1.31 12.47
N LEU A 179 5.23 -0.74 13.29
CA LEU A 179 5.56 -0.16 14.60
C LEU A 179 5.38 -1.15 15.76
N GLY A 180 5.14 -2.44 15.50
CA GLY A 180 4.86 -3.46 16.50
C GLY A 180 3.37 -3.76 16.65
N GLU A 181 3.03 -4.67 17.57
CA GLU A 181 1.67 -5.14 17.83
C GLU A 181 0.70 -3.97 18.01
N GLY A 182 -0.52 -4.08 17.45
CA GLY A 182 -1.52 -3.02 17.48
C GLY A 182 -1.33 -1.92 16.42
N SER A 183 -0.18 -1.84 15.76
CA SER A 183 -0.02 -0.91 14.63
C SER A 183 -0.74 -1.43 13.37
N PHE A 184 -1.00 -0.52 12.43
CA PHE A 184 -1.63 -0.84 11.16
C PHE A 184 -1.10 0.11 10.08
N GLY A 185 -1.14 -0.32 8.82
CA GLY A 185 -0.58 0.47 7.73
C GLY A 185 -0.70 -0.18 6.37
N HIS A 186 0.19 0.20 5.48
CA HIS A 186 0.39 -0.48 4.20
C HIS A 186 1.77 -0.15 3.63
N ALA A 187 2.51 -1.18 3.24
CA ALA A 187 3.70 -1.07 2.43
C ALA A 187 3.34 -0.95 0.95
N GLY A 188 3.98 -0.02 0.26
CA GLY A 188 3.86 0.18 -1.17
C GLY A 188 5.06 -0.41 -1.90
N ALA A 189 4.80 -1.04 -3.05
CA ALA A 189 5.82 -1.57 -3.93
C ALA A 189 6.97 -0.57 -4.16
N GLY A 190 8.21 -1.06 -4.15
CA GLY A 190 9.40 -0.21 -4.24
C GLY A 190 9.75 0.51 -2.95
N GLY A 191 9.07 0.21 -1.84
CA GLY A 191 9.43 0.61 -0.48
C GLY A 191 8.93 1.98 -0.07
N ARG A 192 7.67 2.29 -0.33
CA ARG A 192 6.92 3.31 0.45
C ARG A 192 6.25 2.66 1.66
N LEU A 193 6.07 3.40 2.75
CA LEU A 193 5.39 2.89 3.94
C LEU A 193 4.53 3.98 4.56
N GLY A 194 3.27 3.67 4.82
CA GLY A 194 2.42 4.47 5.68
C GLY A 194 1.90 3.61 6.81
N MET A 195 1.99 4.08 8.06
CA MET A 195 1.55 3.31 9.23
C MET A 195 1.23 4.21 10.42
N ALA A 196 0.43 3.70 11.35
CA ALA A 196 0.15 4.32 12.63
C ALA A 196 0.06 3.30 13.76
N HIS A 197 0.27 3.77 14.99
CA HIS A 197 0.11 3.00 16.22
C HIS A 197 -0.71 3.83 17.22
N PRO A 198 -2.01 3.51 17.40
CA PRO A 198 -2.92 4.30 18.23
C PRO A 198 -2.43 4.48 19.66
N GLU A 199 -1.91 3.43 20.29
CA GLU A 199 -1.56 3.39 21.70
C GLU A 199 -0.36 4.30 22.02
N SER A 200 0.55 4.52 21.07
CA SER A 200 1.66 5.47 21.23
C SER A 200 1.41 6.83 20.57
N GLY A 201 0.29 6.99 19.84
CA GLY A 201 0.01 8.19 19.05
C GLY A 201 0.98 8.42 17.89
N LEU A 202 1.74 7.41 17.46
CA LEU A 202 2.73 7.57 16.39
C LEU A 202 2.09 7.33 15.02
N ALA A 203 2.53 8.12 14.04
CA ALA A 203 2.22 7.92 12.63
C ALA A 203 3.46 8.21 11.79
N VAL A 204 3.65 7.42 10.74
CA VAL A 204 4.82 7.51 9.86
C VAL A 204 4.36 7.48 8.41
N GLY A 205 4.95 8.36 7.61
CA GLY A 205 4.93 8.31 6.15
C GLY A 205 6.35 8.30 5.62
N TYR A 206 6.70 7.28 4.86
CA TYR A 206 7.95 7.15 4.13
C TYR A 206 7.65 7.02 2.65
N VAL A 207 8.16 7.96 1.84
CA VAL A 207 8.03 7.91 0.39
C VAL A 207 9.41 7.96 -0.26
N CYS A 208 9.55 7.27 -1.39
CA CYS A 208 10.77 7.28 -2.18
C CYS A 208 10.43 7.06 -3.65
N THR A 209 11.31 7.55 -4.54
CA THR A 209 11.16 7.37 -5.99
C THR A 209 11.89 6.13 -6.50
N ALA A 210 12.92 5.67 -5.79
CA ALA A 210 13.66 4.46 -6.13
C ALA A 210 12.84 3.19 -5.81
N MET A 211 12.41 2.48 -6.85
CA MET A 211 11.73 1.19 -6.77
C MET A 211 12.75 0.07 -6.47
N ALA A 212 13.20 -0.02 -5.22
CA ALA A 212 14.29 -0.92 -4.82
C ALA A 212 13.86 -2.16 -4.03
N TRP A 213 12.62 -2.17 -3.52
CA TRP A 213 12.11 -3.19 -2.62
C TRP A 213 10.93 -3.96 -3.21
N GLU A 214 10.92 -5.27 -2.94
CA GLU A 214 9.87 -6.22 -3.29
C GLU A 214 9.48 -6.99 -2.02
N PRO A 215 8.17 -7.18 -1.74
CA PRO A 215 7.69 -7.84 -0.52
C PRO A 215 8.29 -9.23 -0.28
N SER A 216 8.53 -9.98 -1.36
CA SER A 216 9.09 -11.33 -1.33
C SER A 216 10.51 -11.41 -0.75
N ALA A 217 11.24 -10.30 -0.71
CA ALA A 217 12.60 -10.22 -0.18
C ALA A 217 12.66 -10.03 1.35
N GLY A 218 11.50 -10.00 2.03
CA GLY A 218 11.40 -9.64 3.45
C GLY A 218 11.34 -8.12 3.66
N PRO A 219 11.57 -7.61 4.88
CA PRO A 219 11.38 -6.20 5.18
C PRO A 219 12.39 -5.31 4.45
N ASP A 220 11.96 -4.11 4.05
CA ASP A 220 12.84 -3.16 3.36
C ASP A 220 14.01 -2.75 4.26
N PRO A 221 15.28 -2.97 3.85
CA PRO A 221 16.44 -2.64 4.67
C PRO A 221 16.56 -1.13 4.95
N ARG A 222 15.89 -0.28 4.17
CA ARG A 222 15.84 1.16 4.42
C ARG A 222 14.94 1.51 5.59
N TRP A 223 13.96 0.68 5.92
CA TRP A 223 13.02 0.96 7.01
C TRP A 223 13.51 0.45 8.35
N MET A 224 14.05 -0.77 8.35
CA MET A 224 14.36 -1.50 9.58
C MET A 224 15.16 -0.70 10.61
N PRO A 225 16.26 0.01 10.25
CA PRO A 225 17.04 0.73 11.24
C PRO A 225 16.25 1.85 11.95
N TRP A 226 15.46 2.62 11.20
CA TRP A 226 14.73 3.74 11.79
C TRP A 226 13.39 3.30 12.41
N THR A 227 12.72 2.26 11.89
CA THR A 227 11.52 1.73 12.54
C THR A 227 11.86 1.13 13.89
N GLU A 228 12.97 0.40 14.00
CA GLU A 228 13.48 -0.10 15.27
C GLU A 228 13.82 1.04 16.24
N ALA A 229 14.51 2.07 15.77
CA ALA A 229 14.83 3.24 16.59
C ALA A 229 13.57 3.96 17.09
N VAL A 230 12.55 4.12 16.23
CA VAL A 230 11.25 4.72 16.60
C VAL A 230 10.52 3.86 17.63
N ARG A 231 10.46 2.54 17.42
CA ARG A 231 9.86 1.61 18.39
C ARG A 231 10.55 1.70 19.75
N LYS A 232 11.88 1.67 19.75
CA LYS A 232 12.69 1.79 20.97
C LYS A 232 12.44 3.11 21.69
N ALA A 233 12.45 4.23 20.97
CA ALA A 233 12.20 5.55 21.55
C ALA A 233 10.78 5.68 22.12
N ALA A 234 9.81 4.98 21.55
CA ALA A 234 8.43 4.96 21.99
C ALA A 234 8.11 3.89 23.05
N GLY A 235 9.08 3.09 23.47
CA GLY A 235 8.86 2.00 24.43
C GLY A 235 8.05 0.82 23.86
N LEU A 236 8.01 0.66 22.54
CA LEU A 236 7.29 -0.41 21.83
C LEU A 236 8.13 -1.67 21.61
N GLY A 237 9.32 -1.76 22.22
CA GLY A 237 10.22 -2.90 22.09
C GLY A 237 9.82 -4.05 23.02
N GLY A 238 9.12 -5.04 22.47
CA GLY A 238 8.87 -6.36 23.05
C GLY A 238 9.05 -7.44 22.00
#